data_AF-A0AAV5L3P0-F1
#
_entry.id   AF-A0AAV5L3P0-F1
#
_cell.length_a   1.000
_cell.length_b   1.000
_cell.length_c   1.000
_cell.angle_alpha   90.00
_cell.angle_beta   90.00
_cell.angle_gamma   90.00
#
_symmetry.space_group_name_H-M   'P 1'
#
loop_
_entity.id
_entity.type
_entity.pdbx_description
1 polymer ?
#
loop_
_entity_poly.entity_id
_entity_poly.type
_entity_poly.pdbx_seq_one_letter_code
_entity_poly.pdbx_strand_id
1 'polypeptide(L)'
;MDIQRVVKKENPEANFKDISNVSGARWKTLTAEEKKPYEENYQAEKEAYLQLKAKEKRESEAMKLLEEDHKQKTAMELLEPYLQKEKDPLKPKQPMSAFFLFSNERRAALLAENKNILEVTKIAGEEWKAITEEQKRPYEEMAKKNKEKYMQEMEAYKQKRRKKP
;
A
#
# COMPACT_ATOMS: atom_id res chain seq x y z
N MET A 1 -1.86 41.11 -22.18
CA MET A 1 -1.92 42.54 -21.78
C MET A 1 -3.38 42.94 -21.65
N ASP A 2 -3.72 43.90 -20.80
CA ASP A 2 -5.12 44.28 -20.53
C ASP A 2 -5.47 45.60 -21.25
N ILE A 3 -6.54 45.61 -22.04
CA ILE A 3 -6.99 46.78 -22.81
C ILE A 3 -7.39 47.92 -21.88
N GLN A 4 -7.94 47.63 -20.70
CA GLN A 4 -8.27 48.64 -19.70
C GLN A 4 -7.00 49.32 -19.18
N ARG A 5 -5.94 48.53 -18.96
CA ARG A 5 -4.63 49.03 -18.55
C ARG A 5 -3.99 49.95 -19.60
N VAL A 6 -4.12 49.62 -20.88
CA VAL A 6 -3.62 50.46 -21.98
C VAL A 6 -4.43 51.76 -22.08
N VAL A 7 -5.76 51.69 -22.03
CA VAL A 7 -6.65 52.87 -22.09
C VAL A 7 -6.44 53.80 -20.90
N LYS A 8 -6.22 53.29 -19.69
CA LYS A 8 -5.92 54.09 -18.50
C LYS A 8 -4.54 54.75 -18.56
N LYS A 9 -3.57 54.12 -19.21
CA LYS A 9 -2.25 54.73 -19.43
C LYS A 9 -2.31 55.88 -20.45
N GLU A 10 -3.14 55.75 -21.49
CA GLU A 10 -3.38 56.80 -22.49
C GLU A 10 -4.31 57.90 -21.96
N ASN A 11 -5.19 57.60 -21.01
CA ASN A 11 -6.13 58.54 -20.39
C ASN A 11 -6.06 58.48 -18.85
N PRO A 12 -5.02 59.07 -18.23
CA PRO A 12 -4.78 58.96 -16.78
C PRO A 12 -5.92 59.53 -15.93
N GLU A 13 -6.57 60.60 -16.40
CA GLU A 13 -7.67 61.32 -15.72
C GLU A 13 -9.05 60.69 -15.97
N ALA A 14 -9.18 59.72 -16.91
CA ALA A 14 -10.47 59.10 -17.21
C ALA A 14 -10.97 58.26 -16.02
N ASN A 15 -12.26 58.35 -15.74
CA ASN A 15 -12.90 57.55 -14.70
C ASN A 15 -13.14 56.10 -15.18
N PHE A 16 -13.47 55.19 -14.25
CA PHE A 16 -13.67 53.77 -14.58
C PHE A 16 -14.74 53.52 -15.65
N LYS A 17 -15.87 54.27 -15.63
CA LYS A 17 -16.93 54.11 -16.64
C LYS A 17 -16.44 54.51 -18.03
N ASP A 18 -15.67 55.59 -18.12
CA ASP A 18 -15.09 56.06 -19.38
C ASP A 18 -14.06 55.07 -19.92
N ILE A 19 -13.17 54.55 -19.06
CA ILE A 19 -12.21 53.51 -19.42
C ILE A 19 -12.94 52.26 -19.93
N SER A 20 -13.97 51.79 -19.22
CA SER A 20 -14.75 50.61 -19.62
C SER A 20 -15.44 50.81 -20.97
N ASN A 21 -16.04 51.98 -21.21
CA ASN A 21 -16.70 52.31 -22.47
C ASN A 21 -15.70 52.38 -23.63
N VAL A 22 -14.55 53.05 -23.42
CA VAL A 22 -13.49 53.19 -24.43
C VAL A 22 -12.81 51.84 -24.72
N SER A 23 -12.55 51.01 -23.70
CA SER A 23 -12.00 49.67 -23.88
C SER A 23 -12.95 48.77 -24.68
N GLY A 24 -14.26 48.85 -24.41
CA GLY A 24 -15.28 48.12 -25.17
C GLY A 24 -15.39 48.57 -26.63
N ALA A 25 -15.28 49.88 -26.89
CA ALA A 25 -15.24 50.43 -28.24
C ALA A 25 -13.97 49.98 -28.98
N ARG A 26 -12.81 50.05 -28.33
CA ARG A 26 -11.51 49.60 -28.89
C ARG A 26 -11.53 48.11 -29.22
N TRP A 27 -12.11 47.27 -28.36
CA TRP A 27 -12.26 45.84 -28.65
C TRP A 27 -13.07 45.54 -29.92
N LYS A 28 -14.07 46.37 -30.23
CA LYS A 28 -14.88 46.22 -31.46
C LYS A 28 -14.12 46.65 -32.72
N THR A 29 -13.21 47.60 -32.61
CA THR A 29 -12.40 48.10 -33.75
C THR A 29 -11.10 47.34 -33.97
N LEU A 30 -10.64 46.55 -33.00
CA LEU A 30 -9.45 45.71 -33.14
C LEU A 30 -9.66 44.64 -34.21
N THR A 31 -8.66 44.50 -35.09
CA THR A 31 -8.59 43.45 -36.11
C THR A 31 -8.31 42.09 -35.48
N ALA A 32 -8.52 41.01 -36.25
CA ALA A 32 -8.26 39.65 -35.78
C ALA A 32 -6.78 39.46 -35.35
N GLU A 33 -5.84 40.10 -36.03
CA GLU A 33 -4.41 40.03 -35.72
C GLU A 33 -4.08 40.71 -34.39
N GLU A 34 -4.75 41.82 -34.06
CA GLU A 34 -4.53 42.53 -32.81
C GLU A 34 -5.25 41.88 -31.61
N LYS A 35 -6.31 41.08 -31.86
CA LYS A 35 -7.01 40.27 -30.83
C LYS A 35 -6.27 38.98 -30.49
N LYS A 36 -5.51 38.44 -31.45
CA LYS A 36 -4.73 37.21 -31.31
C LYS A 36 -3.92 37.10 -30.01
N PRO A 37 -3.11 38.11 -29.59
CA PRO A 37 -2.35 38.00 -28.33
C PRO A 37 -3.24 37.99 -27.08
N TYR A 38 -4.49 38.49 -27.14
CA TYR A 38 -5.42 38.44 -26.00
C TYR A 38 -6.05 37.05 -25.88
N GLU A 39 -6.42 36.45 -27.02
CA GLU A 39 -6.97 35.10 -27.07
C GLU A 39 -5.91 34.05 -26.70
N GLU A 40 -4.68 34.19 -27.18
CA GLU A 40 -3.56 33.32 -26.80
C GLU A 40 -3.27 33.41 -25.30
N ASN A 41 -3.27 34.61 -24.71
CA ASN A 41 -3.11 34.77 -23.26
C ASN A 41 -4.26 34.12 -22.48
N TYR A 42 -5.51 34.25 -22.94
CA TYR A 42 -6.65 33.60 -22.31
C TYR A 42 -6.55 32.07 -22.36
N GLN A 43 -6.14 31.49 -23.49
CA GLN A 43 -5.93 30.05 -23.60
C GLN A 43 -4.77 29.59 -22.70
N ALA A 44 -3.66 30.32 -22.69
CA ALA A 44 -2.52 30.01 -21.82
C ALA A 44 -2.90 30.07 -20.32
N GLU A 45 -3.67 31.08 -19.91
CA GLU A 45 -4.17 31.20 -18.53
C GLU A 45 -5.14 30.07 -18.18
N LYS A 46 -6.05 29.71 -19.10
CA LYS A 46 -6.98 28.59 -18.92
C LYS A 46 -6.22 27.26 -18.80
N GLU A 47 -5.22 27.03 -19.64
CA GLU A 47 -4.37 25.84 -19.57
C GLU A 47 -3.58 25.80 -18.27
N ALA A 48 -2.98 26.92 -17.85
CA ALA A 48 -2.29 27.02 -16.56
C ALA A 48 -3.21 26.71 -15.38
N TYR A 49 -4.45 27.21 -15.40
CA TYR A 49 -5.47 26.89 -14.40
C TYR A 49 -5.83 25.40 -14.37
N LEU A 50 -6.01 24.79 -15.54
CA LEU A 50 -6.28 23.35 -15.63
C LEU A 50 -5.11 22.50 -15.13
N GLN A 51 -3.87 22.91 -15.44
CA GLN A 51 -2.65 22.27 -14.94
C GLN A 51 -2.54 22.40 -13.41
N LEU A 52 -2.85 23.57 -12.85
CA LEU A 52 -2.90 23.78 -11.40
C LEU A 52 -3.92 22.84 -10.75
N LYS A 53 -5.15 22.81 -11.25
CA LYS A 53 -6.18 21.89 -10.74
C LYS A 53 -5.80 20.42 -10.86
N ALA A 54 -5.16 20.03 -11.96
CA ALA A 54 -4.67 18.66 -12.13
C ALA A 54 -3.54 18.33 -11.14
N LYS A 55 -2.70 19.30 -10.80
CA LYS A 55 -1.66 19.16 -9.78
C LYS A 55 -2.27 19.07 -8.37
N GLU A 56 -3.16 19.97 -8.00
CA GLU A 56 -3.87 19.95 -6.72
C GLU A 56 -4.64 18.65 -6.49
N LYS A 57 -5.31 18.13 -7.54
CA LYS A 57 -6.00 16.84 -7.46
C LYS A 57 -5.02 15.70 -7.16
N ARG A 58 -3.88 15.66 -7.85
CA ARG A 58 -2.83 14.65 -7.61
C ARG A 58 -2.25 14.76 -6.20
N GLU A 59 -1.99 15.97 -5.72
CA GLU A 59 -1.47 16.21 -4.37
C GLU A 59 -2.49 15.82 -3.29
N SER A 60 -3.77 16.14 -3.52
CA SER A 60 -4.88 15.72 -2.64
C SER A 60 -5.01 14.21 -2.57
N GLU A 61 -4.93 13.52 -3.71
CA GLU A 61 -4.97 12.06 -3.78
C GLU A 61 -3.76 11.42 -3.09
N ALA A 62 -2.56 11.96 -3.31
CA ALA A 62 -1.35 11.51 -2.61
C ALA A 62 -1.45 11.71 -1.08
N MET A 63 -2.00 12.84 -0.62
CA MET A 63 -2.21 13.07 0.81
C MET A 63 -3.20 12.09 1.42
N LYS A 64 -4.30 11.76 0.73
CA LYS A 64 -5.26 10.74 1.20
C LYS A 64 -4.60 9.36 1.34
N LEU A 65 -3.79 8.97 0.36
CA LEU A 65 -3.06 7.70 0.42
C LEU A 65 -2.08 7.65 1.60
N LEU A 66 -1.36 8.75 1.86
CA LEU A 66 -0.48 8.85 3.02
C LEU A 66 -1.24 8.77 4.35
N GLU A 67 -2.41 9.41 4.44
CA GLU A 67 -3.27 9.34 5.63
C GLU A 67 -3.79 7.90 5.85
N GLU A 68 -4.18 7.21 4.79
CA GLU A 68 -4.60 5.81 4.84
C GLU A 68 -3.46 4.87 5.25
N ASP A 69 -2.25 5.02 4.68
CA ASP A 69 -1.06 4.26 5.08
C ASP A 69 -0.73 4.49 6.56
N HIS A 70 -0.78 5.75 7.02
CA HIS A 70 -0.54 6.08 8.42
C HIS A 70 -1.59 5.43 9.34
N LYS A 71 -2.88 5.47 8.96
CA LYS A 71 -3.96 4.79 9.69
C LYS A 71 -3.74 3.29 9.75
N GLN A 72 -3.36 2.66 8.63
CA GLN A 72 -3.07 1.22 8.58
C GLN A 72 -1.88 0.84 9.47
N LYS A 73 -0.78 1.61 9.42
CA LYS A 73 0.39 1.42 10.27
C LYS A 73 0.05 1.56 11.75
N THR A 74 -0.68 2.62 12.11
CA THR A 74 -1.14 2.84 13.49
C THR A 74 -2.02 1.69 13.96
N ALA A 75 -2.95 1.22 13.13
CA ALA A 75 -3.80 0.08 13.45
C ALA A 75 -2.97 -1.21 13.64
N MET A 76 -1.96 -1.44 12.81
CA MET A 76 -1.06 -2.59 12.92
C MET A 76 -0.21 -2.53 14.20
N GLU A 77 0.32 -1.37 14.55
CA GLU A 77 1.07 -1.14 15.80
C GLU A 77 0.18 -1.37 17.03
N LEU A 78 -1.06 -0.87 17.03
CA LEU A 78 -2.01 -1.13 18.12
C LEU A 78 -2.39 -2.61 18.23
N LEU A 79 -2.41 -3.35 17.11
CA LEU A 79 -2.65 -4.79 17.11
C LEU A 79 -1.42 -5.61 17.52
N GLU A 80 -0.21 -5.05 17.42
CA GLU A 80 1.03 -5.77 17.66
C GLU A 80 1.09 -6.40 19.07
N PRO A 81 0.74 -5.70 20.17
CA PRO A 81 0.67 -6.33 21.50
C PRO A 81 -0.34 -7.48 21.59
N TYR A 82 -1.42 -7.44 20.80
CA TYR A 82 -2.43 -8.50 20.75
C TYR A 82 -1.97 -9.70 19.92
N LEU A 83 -1.20 -9.47 18.85
CA LEU A 83 -0.55 -10.50 18.04
C LEU A 83 0.64 -11.13 18.77
N GLN A 84 1.37 -10.33 19.55
CA GLN A 84 2.48 -10.73 20.39
C GLN A 84 2.06 -11.24 21.77
N LYS A 85 0.75 -11.30 22.07
CA LYS A 85 0.22 -11.83 23.35
C LYS A 85 1.03 -13.04 23.77
N GLU A 86 1.69 -12.89 24.91
CA GLU A 86 2.71 -13.82 25.41
C GLU A 86 2.19 -15.26 25.28
N LYS A 87 2.77 -16.00 24.33
CA LYS A 87 2.58 -17.43 24.28
C LYS A 87 3.22 -17.94 25.56
N ASP A 88 2.39 -18.31 26.54
CA ASP A 88 2.83 -18.85 27.84
C ASP A 88 4.03 -19.79 27.59
N PRO A 89 5.23 -19.45 28.11
CA PRO A 89 6.44 -20.21 27.81
C PRO A 89 6.35 -21.68 28.21
N LEU A 90 5.46 -22.00 29.15
CA LEU A 90 5.21 -23.36 29.62
C LEU A 90 4.16 -24.09 28.80
N LYS A 91 3.42 -23.40 27.92
CA LYS A 91 2.45 -24.02 27.01
C LYS A 91 3.21 -24.87 25.98
N PRO A 92 2.93 -26.19 25.92
CA PRO A 92 3.50 -27.04 24.90
C PRO A 92 3.26 -26.48 23.49
N LYS A 93 4.28 -26.54 22.64
CA LYS A 93 4.18 -26.09 21.24
C LYS A 93 3.41 -27.11 20.41
N GLN A 94 2.66 -26.65 19.41
CA GLN A 94 1.93 -27.56 18.52
C GLN A 94 2.90 -28.52 17.81
N PRO A 95 2.53 -29.81 17.67
CA PRO A 95 3.38 -30.79 17.01
C PRO A 95 3.41 -30.52 15.50
N MET A 96 4.56 -30.78 14.88
CA MET A 96 4.69 -30.69 13.42
C MET A 96 3.89 -31.80 12.74
N SER A 97 3.23 -31.46 11.62
CA SER A 97 2.56 -32.45 10.76
C SER A 97 3.57 -33.25 9.95
N ALA A 98 3.14 -34.37 9.36
CA ALA A 98 3.98 -35.21 8.51
C ALA A 98 4.62 -34.42 7.36
N PHE A 99 3.82 -33.56 6.70
CA PHE A 99 4.32 -32.66 5.67
C PHE A 99 5.38 -31.69 6.18
N PHE A 100 5.20 -31.08 7.36
CA PHE A 100 6.20 -30.15 7.89
C PHE A 100 7.50 -30.87 8.31
N LEU A 101 7.42 -32.11 8.79
CA LEU A 101 8.59 -32.92 9.07
C LEU A 101 9.40 -33.18 7.79
N PHE A 102 8.73 -33.65 6.73
CA PHE A 102 9.32 -33.85 5.41
C PHE A 102 9.87 -32.53 4.82
N SER A 103 9.06 -31.48 4.83
CA SER A 103 9.42 -30.19 4.24
C SER A 103 10.62 -29.56 4.93
N ASN A 104 10.78 -29.72 6.25
CA ASN A 104 11.95 -29.24 6.98
C ASN A 104 13.24 -29.97 6.56
N GLU A 105 13.17 -31.29 6.40
CA GLU A 105 14.30 -32.10 5.93
C GLU A 105 14.69 -31.72 4.50
N ARG A 106 13.70 -31.66 3.60
CA ARG A 106 13.92 -31.24 2.20
C ARG A 106 14.39 -29.80 2.09
N ARG A 107 13.89 -28.90 2.93
CA ARG A 107 14.33 -27.51 2.99
C ARG A 107 15.81 -27.40 3.32
N ALA A 108 16.31 -28.18 4.28
CA ALA A 108 17.72 -28.18 4.62
C ALA A 108 18.60 -28.62 3.43
N ALA A 109 18.19 -29.67 2.71
CA ALA A 109 18.89 -30.14 1.52
C ALA A 109 18.87 -29.11 0.38
N LEU A 110 17.71 -28.55 0.05
CA LEU A 110 17.55 -27.61 -1.07
C LEU A 110 18.23 -26.25 -0.79
N LEU A 111 18.26 -25.80 0.46
CA LEU A 111 19.04 -24.61 0.83
C LEU A 111 20.55 -24.84 0.68
N ALA A 112 21.04 -26.06 0.96
CA ALA A 112 22.44 -26.40 0.71
C ALA A 112 22.80 -26.41 -0.79
N GLU A 113 21.81 -26.62 -1.66
CA GLU A 113 21.93 -26.47 -3.12
C GLU A 113 21.79 -25.01 -3.59
N ASN A 114 21.82 -24.02 -2.69
CA ASN A 114 21.63 -22.59 -2.97
C ASN A 114 20.29 -22.24 -3.64
N LYS A 115 19.22 -23.02 -3.39
CA LYS A 115 17.86 -22.66 -3.83
C LYS A 115 17.28 -21.52 -3.00
N ASN A 116 16.49 -20.66 -3.62
CA ASN A 116 15.76 -19.63 -2.88
C ASN A 116 14.59 -20.26 -2.09
N ILE A 117 14.22 -19.67 -0.95
CA ILE A 117 13.11 -20.11 -0.08
C ILE A 117 11.80 -20.35 -0.84
N LEU A 118 11.48 -19.50 -1.84
CA LEU A 118 10.28 -19.69 -2.67
C LEU A 118 10.35 -20.96 -3.50
N GLU A 119 11.50 -21.24 -4.11
CA GLU A 119 11.74 -22.46 -4.89
C GLU A 119 11.71 -23.69 -3.99
N VAL A 120 12.36 -23.61 -2.83
CA VAL A 120 12.38 -24.68 -1.83
C VAL A 120 10.97 -25.09 -1.41
N THR A 121 10.12 -24.10 -1.11
CA THR A 121 8.74 -24.35 -0.66
C THR A 121 7.92 -24.99 -1.78
N LYS A 122 8.12 -24.54 -3.03
CA LYS A 122 7.44 -25.10 -4.20
C LYS A 122 7.86 -26.55 -4.45
N ILE A 123 9.17 -26.81 -4.52
CA ILE A 123 9.73 -28.15 -4.75
C ILE A 123 9.28 -29.13 -3.66
N ALA A 124 9.41 -28.76 -2.38
CA ALA A 124 8.98 -29.63 -1.28
C ALA A 124 7.46 -29.93 -1.33
N GLY A 125 6.63 -28.98 -1.75
CA GLY A 125 5.20 -29.19 -1.94
C GLY A 125 4.87 -30.14 -3.08
N GLU A 126 5.60 -30.05 -4.19
CA GLU A 126 5.46 -30.94 -5.35
C GLU A 126 5.96 -32.36 -5.03
N GLU A 127 7.12 -32.49 -4.41
CA GLU A 127 7.67 -33.78 -3.98
C GLU A 127 6.74 -34.49 -2.98
N TRP A 128 6.20 -33.78 -1.98
CA TRP A 128 5.27 -34.39 -1.02
C TRP A 128 4.00 -34.96 -1.67
N LYS A 129 3.52 -34.34 -2.75
CA LYS A 129 2.38 -34.85 -3.52
C LYS A 129 2.76 -36.08 -4.35
N ALA A 130 4.01 -36.15 -4.81
CA ALA A 130 4.51 -37.21 -5.67
C ALA A 130 5.02 -38.46 -4.93
N ILE A 131 5.44 -38.33 -3.66
CA ILE A 131 5.92 -39.50 -2.88
C ILE A 131 4.80 -40.50 -2.57
N THR A 132 5.18 -41.78 -2.47
CA THR A 132 4.25 -42.88 -2.21
C THR A 132 3.83 -42.93 -0.74
N GLU A 133 2.75 -43.66 -0.47
CA GLU A 133 2.27 -43.87 0.90
C GLU A 133 3.33 -44.52 1.80
N GLU A 134 4.14 -45.42 1.24
CA GLU A 134 5.21 -46.08 1.98
C GLU A 134 6.32 -45.10 2.40
N GLN A 135 6.60 -44.11 1.53
CA GLN A 135 7.55 -43.04 1.81
C GLN A 135 6.97 -42.00 2.77
N LYS A 136 5.65 -41.79 2.77
CA LYS A 136 4.95 -40.93 3.73
C LYS A 136 4.86 -41.54 5.12
N ARG A 137 4.65 -42.85 5.21
CA ARG A 137 4.47 -43.62 6.45
C ARG A 137 5.43 -43.23 7.59
N PRO A 138 6.76 -43.16 7.41
CA PRO A 138 7.66 -42.77 8.50
C PRO A 138 7.37 -41.35 9.04
N TYR A 139 7.02 -40.39 8.17
CA TYR A 139 6.66 -39.04 8.57
C TYR A 139 5.31 -39.00 9.27
N GLU A 140 4.36 -39.83 8.84
CA GLU A 140 3.04 -39.94 9.47
C GLU A 140 3.11 -40.59 10.86
N GLU A 141 3.89 -41.66 11.01
CA GLU A 141 4.17 -42.29 12.31
C GLU A 141 4.86 -41.32 13.27
N MET A 142 5.86 -40.58 12.78
CA MET A 142 6.54 -39.55 13.56
C MET A 142 5.57 -38.42 13.97
N ALA A 143 4.73 -37.96 13.05
CA ALA A 143 3.72 -36.94 13.34
C ALA A 143 2.68 -37.43 14.36
N LYS A 144 2.25 -38.69 14.26
CA LYS A 144 1.35 -39.34 15.22
C LYS A 144 1.97 -39.41 16.61
N LYS A 145 3.22 -39.87 16.71
CA LYS A 145 3.98 -39.92 17.97
C LYS A 145 4.15 -38.52 18.58
N ASN A 146 4.49 -37.53 17.77
CA ASN A 146 4.61 -36.14 18.22
C ASN A 146 3.26 -35.59 18.72
N LYS A 147 2.15 -35.95 18.07
CA LYS A 147 0.81 -35.57 18.48
C LYS A 147 0.43 -36.19 19.83
N GLU A 148 0.70 -37.48 20.03
CA GLU A 148 0.46 -38.18 21.29
C GLU A 148 1.27 -37.54 22.43
N LYS A 149 2.57 -37.27 22.22
CA LYS A 149 3.43 -36.57 23.18
C LYS A 149 2.88 -35.19 23.53
N TYR A 150 2.48 -34.40 22.52
CA TYR A 150 1.88 -33.08 22.74
C TYR A 150 0.58 -33.16 23.56
N MET A 151 -0.27 -34.17 23.32
CA MET A 151 -1.50 -34.34 24.08
C MET A 151 -1.22 -34.59 25.57
N GLN A 152 -0.23 -35.43 25.89
CA GLN A 152 0.19 -35.69 27.26
C GLN A 152 0.78 -34.43 27.93
N GLU A 153 1.66 -33.71 27.24
CA GLU A 153 2.26 -32.46 27.74
C GLU A 153 1.18 -31.39 27.95
N MET A 154 0.21 -31.27 27.05
CA MET A 154 -0.89 -30.31 27.14
C MET A 154 -1.83 -30.64 28.30
N GLU A 155 -2.09 -31.91 28.56
CA GLU A 155 -2.86 -32.34 29.73
C GLU A 155 -2.13 -31.97 31.02
N ALA A 156 -0.84 -32.28 31.13
CA ALA A 156 -0.01 -31.89 32.27
C ALA A 156 0.02 -30.36 32.48
N TYR A 157 0.16 -29.59 31.39
CA TYR A 157 0.10 -28.14 31.42
C TYR A 157 -1.26 -27.60 31.91
N LYS A 158 -2.38 -28.15 31.41
CA LYS A 158 -3.73 -27.77 31.87
C LYS A 158 -3.92 -28.07 33.36
N GLN A 159 -3.43 -29.22 33.84
CA GLN A 159 -3.50 -29.57 35.27
C GLN A 159 -2.66 -28.61 36.12
N LYS A 160 -1.43 -28.29 35.71
CA LYS A 160 -0.57 -27.30 36.40
C LYS A 160 -1.21 -25.91 36.44
N ARG A 161 -1.82 -25.48 35.34
CA ARG A 161 -2.54 -24.19 35.27
C ARG A 161 -3.77 -24.14 36.17
N ARG A 162 -4.50 -25.26 36.33
CA ARG A 162 -5.66 -25.35 37.22
C ARG A 162 -5.30 -25.40 38.70
N LYS A 163 -4.10 -25.87 39.04
CA LYS A 163 -3.59 -25.98 40.43
C LYS A 163 -2.85 -24.73 40.93
N LYS A 164 -2.71 -23.69 40.12
CA LYS A 164 -2.14 -22.41 40.54
C LYS A 164 -3.25 -21.66 41.31
N PRO A 165 -3.05 -21.33 42.61
CA PRO A 165 -4.07 -20.69 43.45
C PRO A 165 -4.43 -19.29 42.96
#